data_AF-A0A351JSD7-F1
#
_entry.id   AF-A0A351JSD7-F1
#
_cell.length_a   1.000
_cell.length_b   1.000
_cell.length_c   1.000
_cell.angle_alpha   90.00
_cell.angle_beta   90.00
_cell.angle_gamma   90.00
#
_symmetry.space_group_name_H-M   'P 1'
#
loop_
_entity.id
_entity.type
_entity.pdbx_description
1 polymer ?
#
loop_
_entity_poly.entity_id
_entity_poly.type
_entity_poly.pdbx_seq_one_letter_code
_entity_poly.pdbx_strand_id
1 'polypeptide(L)'
;MTGSIISAWFIYKAAKSLPRISPFPTIRYVLFSFVIINLALLVTPHTWGSLFDWSHQIMAFILFSTELILSIWLVIILNNRSFIDVALLLLLAIDGIFVAVYVPSSNGYLLQGQLIFQFLFTVLLINVLTKLLETAKSSSGSTTQLLQRDEQLFILIAALVLSVAVPWYIYLYISLK
;
A
#
# COMPACT_ATOMS: atom_id res chain seq x y z
N MET A 1 -5.01 13.44 -9.85
CA MET A 1 -6.28 12.74 -10.15
C MET A 1 -6.08 11.45 -10.93
N THR A 2 -5.45 11.45 -12.12
CA THR A 2 -5.23 10.23 -12.93
C THR A 2 -4.44 9.15 -12.19
N GLY A 3 -3.38 9.54 -11.47
CA GLY A 3 -2.56 8.62 -10.69
C GLY A 3 -3.33 7.79 -9.67
N SER A 4 -4.13 8.41 -8.80
CA SER A 4 -4.87 7.70 -7.74
C SER A 4 -5.97 6.79 -8.30
N ILE A 5 -6.58 7.16 -9.43
CA ILE A 5 -7.57 6.31 -10.13
C ILE A 5 -6.88 5.06 -10.70
N ILE A 6 -5.73 5.24 -11.35
CA ILE A 6 -4.94 4.13 -11.91
C ILE A 6 -4.47 3.21 -10.77
N SER A 7 -3.96 3.78 -9.68
CA SER A 7 -3.59 3.06 -8.46
C SER A 7 -4.75 2.23 -7.92
N ALA A 8 -5.89 2.86 -7.65
CA ALA A 8 -7.09 2.19 -7.15
C ALA A 8 -7.56 1.05 -8.07
N TRP A 9 -7.49 1.24 -9.39
CA TRP A 9 -7.84 0.20 -10.37
C TRP A 9 -6.90 -1.01 -10.29
N PHE A 10 -5.59 -0.77 -10.21
CA PHE A 10 -4.63 -1.86 -10.10
C PHE A 10 -4.74 -2.59 -8.75
N ILE A 11 -4.92 -1.89 -7.63
CA ILE A 11 -5.16 -2.51 -6.32
C ILE A 11 -6.40 -3.39 -6.37
N TYR A 12 -7.48 -2.90 -6.98
CA TYR A 12 -8.71 -3.67 -7.16
C TYR A 12 -8.45 -4.95 -7.96
N LYS A 13 -7.68 -4.87 -9.04
CA LYS A 13 -7.29 -6.04 -9.86
C LYS A 13 -6.47 -7.04 -9.05
N ALA A 14 -5.45 -6.55 -8.33
CA ALA A 14 -4.60 -7.33 -7.44
C ALA A 14 -5.41 -8.05 -6.34
N ALA A 15 -6.35 -7.34 -5.69
CA ALA A 15 -7.24 -7.94 -4.69
C ALA A 15 -8.16 -9.01 -5.32
N LYS A 16 -8.65 -8.79 -6.54
CA LYS A 16 -9.55 -9.74 -7.19
C LYS A 16 -8.85 -11.05 -7.58
N SER A 17 -7.57 -11.00 -7.95
CA SER A 17 -6.77 -12.15 -8.34
C SER A 17 -6.30 -13.02 -7.17
N LEU A 18 -6.31 -12.51 -5.94
CA LEU A 18 -5.89 -13.31 -4.79
C LEU A 18 -6.79 -14.55 -4.58
N PRO A 19 -6.21 -15.70 -4.20
CA PRO A 19 -6.96 -16.91 -3.91
C PRO A 19 -8.06 -16.72 -2.87
N ARG A 20 -9.03 -17.64 -2.83
CA ARG A 20 -10.13 -17.63 -1.83
C ARG A 20 -9.84 -18.46 -0.59
N ILE A 21 -8.63 -19.00 -0.46
CA ILE A 21 -8.19 -19.79 0.70
C ILE A 21 -7.46 -18.91 1.71
N SER A 22 -7.49 -19.27 2.99
CA SER A 22 -6.75 -18.53 4.02
C SER A 22 -5.25 -18.45 3.70
N PRO A 23 -4.56 -17.31 3.92
CA PRO A 23 -5.03 -16.07 4.55
C PRO A 23 -5.55 -15.00 3.57
N PHE A 24 -5.68 -15.33 2.28
CA PHE A 24 -5.92 -14.37 1.20
C PHE A 24 -7.25 -13.60 1.29
N PRO A 25 -8.40 -14.15 1.73
CA PRO A 25 -9.63 -13.37 1.91
C PRO A 25 -9.46 -12.12 2.78
N THR A 26 -8.73 -12.21 3.89
CA THR A 26 -8.47 -11.06 4.76
C THR A 26 -7.63 -10.01 4.03
N ILE A 27 -6.57 -10.43 3.33
CA ILE A 27 -5.72 -9.53 2.52
C ILE A 27 -6.57 -8.82 1.47
N ARG A 28 -7.49 -9.52 0.82
CA ARG A 28 -8.40 -8.95 -0.18
C ARG A 28 -9.26 -7.82 0.40
N TYR A 29 -9.86 -8.03 1.57
CA TYR A 29 -10.67 -7.00 2.21
C TYR A 29 -9.86 -5.76 2.56
N VAL A 30 -8.62 -5.93 3.03
CA VAL A 30 -7.71 -4.81 3.30
C VAL A 30 -7.32 -4.09 2.01
N LEU A 31 -6.99 -4.80 0.94
CA LEU A 31 -6.69 -4.17 -0.35
C LEU A 31 -7.92 -3.42 -0.91
N PHE A 32 -9.14 -3.94 -0.74
CA PHE A 32 -10.35 -3.20 -1.11
C PHE A 32 -10.57 -1.94 -0.26
N SER A 33 -10.19 -1.93 1.02
CA SER A 33 -10.26 -0.71 1.81
C SER A 33 -9.28 0.34 1.29
N PHE A 34 -8.08 -0.05 0.83
CA PHE A 34 -7.14 0.87 0.18
C PHE A 34 -7.73 1.52 -1.07
N VAL A 35 -8.48 0.78 -1.89
CA VAL A 35 -9.21 1.34 -3.06
C VAL A 35 -10.18 2.43 -2.60
N ILE A 36 -11.00 2.13 -1.59
CA ILE A 36 -12.01 3.08 -1.07
C ILE A 36 -11.32 4.35 -0.52
N ILE A 37 -10.28 4.18 0.29
CA ILE A 37 -9.56 5.31 0.90
C ILE A 37 -8.85 6.14 -0.15
N ASN A 38 -8.23 5.53 -1.16
CA ASN A 38 -7.59 6.24 -2.28
C ASN A 38 -8.60 7.09 -3.08
N LEU A 39 -9.80 6.57 -3.30
CA LEU A 39 -10.88 7.32 -3.95
C LEU A 39 -11.41 8.44 -3.03
N ALA A 40 -11.50 8.20 -1.72
CA ALA A 40 -11.87 9.24 -0.76
C ALA A 40 -10.88 10.41 -0.75
N LEU A 41 -9.58 10.13 -0.82
CA LEU A 41 -8.52 11.16 -0.89
C LEU A 41 -8.62 12.07 -2.14
N LEU A 42 -9.23 11.58 -3.23
CA LEU A 42 -9.48 12.40 -4.42
C LEU A 42 -10.61 13.41 -4.21
N VAL A 43 -11.62 13.07 -3.42
CA VAL A 43 -12.77 13.94 -3.14
C VAL A 43 -12.59 14.79 -1.89
N THR A 44 -11.47 14.62 -1.18
CA THR A 44 -11.04 15.47 -0.07
C THR A 44 -9.80 16.31 -0.41
N PRO A 45 -9.88 17.25 -1.37
CA PRO A 45 -8.73 18.08 -1.71
C PRO A 45 -8.36 19.01 -0.57
N HIS A 46 -7.11 18.93 -0.12
CA HIS A 46 -6.52 19.74 0.98
C HIS A 46 -6.59 21.27 0.78
N THR A 47 -7.07 21.74 -0.37
CA THR A 47 -7.00 23.14 -0.78
C THR A 47 -8.34 23.86 -0.82
N TRP A 48 -9.43 23.14 -0.52
CA TRP A 48 -10.79 23.70 -0.53
C TRP A 48 -11.23 24.28 0.81
N GLY A 49 -10.41 24.14 1.86
CA GLY A 49 -10.67 24.69 3.19
C GLY A 49 -10.24 23.74 4.30
N SER A 50 -10.29 24.22 5.54
CA SER A 50 -9.81 23.49 6.72
C SER A 50 -10.50 22.15 6.96
N LEU A 51 -11.81 22.06 6.68
CA LEU A 51 -12.56 20.80 6.82
C LEU A 51 -12.05 19.72 5.86
N PHE A 52 -11.79 20.11 4.59
CA PHE A 52 -11.30 19.19 3.57
C PHE A 52 -9.85 18.78 3.83
N ASP A 53 -9.02 19.72 4.29
CA ASP A 53 -7.64 19.46 4.70
C ASP A 53 -7.57 18.45 5.86
N TRP A 54 -8.33 18.68 6.94
CA TRP A 54 -8.39 17.76 8.06
C TRP A 54 -8.92 16.38 7.66
N SER A 55 -9.95 16.34 6.81
CA SER A 55 -10.50 15.09 6.28
C SER A 55 -9.46 14.34 5.44
N HIS A 56 -8.68 15.03 4.62
CA HIS A 56 -7.60 14.43 3.83
C HIS A 56 -6.53 13.81 4.73
N GLN A 57 -6.08 14.56 5.73
CA GLN A 57 -5.05 14.11 6.67
C GLN A 57 -5.50 12.88 7.46
N ILE A 58 -6.77 12.82 7.90
CA ILE A 58 -7.31 11.63 8.57
C ILE A 58 -7.35 10.43 7.63
N MET A 59 -7.83 10.61 6.40
CA MET A 59 -7.88 9.50 5.43
C MET A 59 -6.47 8.98 5.12
N ALA A 60 -5.50 9.87 4.98
CA ALA A 60 -4.10 9.50 4.80
C ALA A 60 -3.56 8.76 6.05
N PHE A 61 -3.84 9.25 7.24
CA PHE A 61 -3.45 8.59 8.49
C PHE A 61 -4.04 7.17 8.60
N ILE A 62 -5.32 6.99 8.28
CA ILE A 62 -5.98 5.69 8.27
C ILE A 62 -5.32 4.76 7.26
N LEU A 63 -4.98 5.24 6.06
CA LEU A 63 -4.29 4.47 5.03
C LEU A 63 -2.94 3.94 5.54
N PHE A 64 -2.06 4.85 5.97
CA PHE A 64 -0.71 4.51 6.44
C PHE A 64 -0.75 3.59 7.66
N SER A 65 -1.68 3.83 8.60
CA SER A 65 -1.87 2.95 9.76
C SER A 65 -2.31 1.55 9.36
N THR A 66 -3.22 1.44 8.39
CA THR A 66 -3.69 0.15 7.90
C THR A 66 -2.60 -0.61 7.15
N GLU A 67 -1.75 0.09 6.38
CA GLU A 67 -0.57 -0.48 5.71
C GLU A 67 0.45 -1.03 6.72
N LEU A 68 0.72 -0.28 7.80
CA LEU A 68 1.59 -0.74 8.88
C LEU A 68 1.02 -1.95 9.62
N ILE A 69 -0.28 -1.92 9.99
CA ILE A 69 -0.97 -3.04 10.65
C ILE A 69 -0.94 -4.29 9.76
N LEU A 70 -1.24 -4.14 8.47
CA LEU A 70 -1.17 -5.23 7.51
C LEU A 70 0.26 -5.80 7.45
N SER A 71 1.27 -4.94 7.40
CA SER A 71 2.68 -5.37 7.37
C SER A 71 3.07 -6.17 8.62
N ILE A 72 2.66 -5.69 9.81
CA ILE A 72 2.87 -6.42 11.07
C ILE A 72 2.19 -7.78 11.03
N TRP A 73 0.93 -7.85 10.59
CA TRP A 73 0.18 -9.10 10.52
C TRP A 73 0.82 -10.08 9.52
N LEU A 74 1.23 -9.60 8.35
CA LEU A 74 1.88 -10.40 7.31
C LEU A 74 3.23 -11.01 7.74
N VAL A 75 4.05 -10.25 8.47
CA VAL A 75 5.40 -10.68 8.88
C VAL A 75 5.37 -11.46 10.19
N ILE A 76 4.68 -10.96 11.22
CA ILE A 76 4.75 -11.51 12.57
C ILE A 76 3.73 -12.63 12.79
N ILE A 77 2.49 -12.41 12.37
CA ILE A 77 1.36 -13.29 12.69
C ILE A 77 1.28 -14.47 11.72
N LEU A 78 1.52 -14.25 10.43
CA LEU A 78 1.65 -15.35 9.45
C LEU A 78 3.04 -16.02 9.48
N ASN A 79 3.87 -15.70 10.47
CA ASN A 79 5.20 -16.27 10.71
C ASN A 79 6.19 -16.17 9.52
N ASN A 80 6.03 -15.17 8.64
CA ASN A 80 6.96 -14.87 7.56
C ASN A 80 8.14 -14.03 8.08
N ARG A 81 8.90 -14.59 9.02
CA ARG A 81 9.94 -13.87 9.77
C ARG A 81 11.32 -13.97 9.14
N SER A 82 11.41 -13.91 7.81
CA SER A 82 12.73 -13.82 7.18
C SER A 82 13.42 -12.53 7.60
N PHE A 83 14.75 -12.54 7.70
CA PHE A 83 15.52 -11.36 8.12
C PHE A 83 15.17 -10.11 7.30
N ILE A 84 14.98 -10.29 5.98
CA ILE A 84 14.61 -9.20 5.06
C ILE A 84 13.23 -8.64 5.40
N ASP A 85 12.23 -9.49 5.67
CA ASP A 85 10.86 -9.05 5.96
C ASP A 85 10.80 -8.26 7.28
N VAL A 86 11.54 -8.72 8.29
CA VAL A 86 11.65 -8.03 9.57
C VAL A 86 12.39 -6.69 9.42
N ALA A 87 13.47 -6.65 8.65
CA ALA A 87 14.21 -5.41 8.39
C ALA A 87 13.33 -4.38 7.66
N LEU A 88 12.59 -4.80 6.63
CA LEU A 88 11.65 -3.95 5.91
C LEU A 88 10.54 -3.42 6.84
N LEU A 89 9.99 -4.28 7.71
CA LEU A 89 8.98 -3.87 8.68
C LEU A 89 9.52 -2.83 9.67
N LEU A 90 10.74 -3.00 10.16
CA LEU A 90 11.38 -2.04 11.07
C LEU A 90 11.64 -0.70 10.37
N LEU A 91 12.15 -0.72 9.13
CA LEU A 91 12.34 0.50 8.34
C LEU A 91 11.01 1.21 8.08
N LEU A 92 9.96 0.46 7.75
CA LEU A 92 8.60 1.00 7.54
C LEU A 92 8.06 1.65 8.83
N ALA A 93 8.27 1.03 9.99
CA ALA A 93 7.83 1.58 11.27
C ALA A 93 8.59 2.87 11.64
N ILE A 94 9.92 2.90 11.44
CA ILE A 94 10.76 4.08 11.67
C ILE A 94 10.32 5.23 10.76
N ASP A 95 10.12 4.95 9.47
CA ASP A 95 9.69 5.96 8.51
C ASP A 95 8.24 6.42 8.77
N GLY A 96 7.36 5.53 9.25
CA GLY A 96 6.02 5.91 9.69
C GLY A 96 6.02 6.91 10.84
N ILE A 97 6.94 6.75 11.80
CA ILE A 97 7.17 7.73 12.87
C ILE A 97 7.68 9.05 12.29
N PHE A 98 8.64 8.99 11.35
CA PHE A 98 9.15 10.16 10.65
C PHE A 98 8.02 10.93 9.95
N VAL A 99 7.21 10.27 9.12
CA VAL A 99 6.06 10.87 8.44
C VAL A 99 5.11 11.52 9.44
N ALA A 100 4.73 10.82 10.52
CA ALA A 100 3.82 11.35 11.54
C ALA A 100 4.32 12.64 12.21
N VAL A 101 5.63 12.74 12.45
CA VAL A 101 6.25 13.96 13.01
C VAL A 101 6.22 15.13 12.04
N TYR A 102 6.34 14.88 10.73
CA TYR A 102 6.36 15.92 9.70
C TYR A 102 4.97 16.35 9.21
N VAL A 103 3.88 15.65 9.57
CA VAL A 103 2.50 16.02 9.19
C VAL A 103 2.14 17.47 9.59
N PRO A 104 2.42 17.97 10.81
CA PRO A 104 2.04 19.31 11.21
C PRO A 104 2.96 20.42 10.64
N SER A 105 4.05 20.06 9.96
CA SER A 105 5.07 21.02 9.52
C SER A 105 4.76 21.55 8.13
N SER A 106 4.73 22.88 7.98
CA SER A 106 4.52 23.57 6.70
C SER A 106 5.72 23.52 5.75
N ASN A 107 6.91 23.14 6.26
CA ASN A 107 8.14 22.92 5.50
C ASN A 107 8.78 21.62 5.96
N GLY A 108 9.34 20.84 5.04
CA GLY A 108 10.15 19.67 5.41
C GLY A 108 10.03 18.49 4.46
N TYR A 109 10.44 17.33 4.97
CA TYR A 109 10.65 16.10 4.20
C TYR A 109 9.42 15.18 4.18
N LEU A 110 8.21 15.71 4.39
CA LEU A 110 6.99 14.90 4.51
C LEU A 110 6.74 14.06 3.26
N LEU A 111 6.90 14.66 2.08
CA LEU A 111 6.70 13.96 0.81
C LEU A 111 7.73 12.84 0.62
N GLN A 112 8.99 13.10 0.96
CA GLN A 112 10.08 12.14 0.87
C GLN A 112 9.83 10.96 1.80
N GLY A 113 9.39 11.23 3.04
CA GLY A 113 8.95 10.19 3.97
C GLY A 113 7.79 9.39 3.40
N GLN A 114 6.72 10.04 2.91
CA GLN A 114 5.58 9.33 2.31
C GLN A 114 5.98 8.44 1.13
N LEU A 115 6.91 8.89 0.28
CA LEU A 115 7.47 8.10 -0.83
C LEU A 115 8.24 6.89 -0.32
N ILE A 116 9.11 7.07 0.68
CA ILE A 116 9.89 5.99 1.30
C ILE A 116 8.96 4.98 1.96
N PHE A 117 7.97 5.43 2.74
CA PHE A 117 6.97 4.58 3.38
C PHE A 117 6.26 3.69 2.35
N GLN A 118 5.73 4.31 1.29
CA GLN A 118 4.97 3.60 0.27
C GLN A 118 5.85 2.62 -0.52
N PHE A 119 7.12 2.98 -0.76
CA PHE A 119 8.09 2.07 -1.35
C PHE A 119 8.38 0.87 -0.45
N LEU A 120 8.69 1.09 0.82
CA LEU A 120 8.98 0.04 1.80
C LEU A 120 7.78 -0.91 1.97
N PHE A 121 6.58 -0.36 2.10
CA PHE A 121 5.34 -1.12 2.20
C PHE A 121 5.12 -1.99 0.96
N THR A 122 5.30 -1.41 -0.23
CA THR A 122 5.17 -2.10 -1.51
C THR A 122 6.13 -3.27 -1.63
N VAL A 123 7.42 -3.06 -1.32
CA VAL A 123 8.44 -4.11 -1.39
C VAL A 123 8.12 -5.24 -0.40
N LEU A 124 7.73 -4.90 0.83
CA LEU A 124 7.33 -5.88 1.85
C LEU A 124 6.12 -6.70 1.39
N LEU A 125 5.07 -6.02 0.90
CA LEU A 125 3.85 -6.67 0.44
C LEU A 125 4.12 -7.65 -0.70
N ILE A 126 4.90 -7.24 -1.70
CA ILE A 126 5.31 -8.11 -2.82
C ILE A 126 6.09 -9.32 -2.31
N ASN A 127 7.07 -9.11 -1.43
CA ASN A 127 7.94 -10.17 -0.95
C ASN A 127 7.13 -11.24 -0.19
N VAL A 128 6.27 -10.80 0.72
CA VAL A 128 5.46 -11.71 1.53
C VAL A 128 4.36 -12.39 0.68
N LEU A 129 3.67 -11.64 -0.19
CA LEU A 129 2.63 -12.23 -1.03
C LEU A 129 3.17 -13.28 -2.00
N THR A 130 4.35 -13.03 -2.58
CA THR A 130 5.00 -13.99 -3.47
C THR A 130 5.27 -15.30 -2.74
N LYS A 131 5.86 -15.25 -1.55
CA LYS A 131 6.10 -16.43 -0.70
C LYS A 131 4.82 -17.17 -0.32
N LEU A 132 3.77 -16.43 0.05
CA LEU A 132 2.48 -17.02 0.40
C LEU A 132 1.82 -17.73 -0.81
N LEU A 133 1.89 -17.12 -1.99
CA LEU A 133 1.36 -17.70 -3.23
C LEU A 133 2.15 -18.95 -3.66
N GLU A 134 3.47 -18.93 -3.53
CA GLU A 134 4.33 -20.10 -3.78
C GLU A 134 4.01 -21.25 -2.82
N THR A 135 3.85 -20.93 -1.54
CA THR A 135 3.47 -21.92 -0.52
C THR A 135 2.12 -22.54 -0.84
N ALA A 136 1.12 -21.72 -1.18
CA ALA A 136 -0.22 -22.19 -1.57
C ALA A 136 -0.22 -23.01 -2.88
N LYS A 137 0.72 -22.75 -3.79
CA LYS A 137 0.90 -23.53 -5.02
C LYS A 137 1.48 -24.91 -4.74
N SER A 138 2.48 -24.98 -3.86
CA SER A 138 3.16 -26.24 -3.52
C SER A 138 2.20 -27.26 -2.91
N SER A 139 1.14 -26.80 -2.24
CA SER A 139 0.10 -27.65 -1.65
C SER A 139 -1.01 -28.07 -2.62
N SER A 140 -1.11 -27.51 -3.84
CA SER A 140 -2.25 -27.74 -4.76
C SER A 140 -1.98 -28.62 -5.99
N GLY A 141 -0.75 -29.08 -6.21
CA GLY A 141 -0.44 -30.25 -7.06
C GLY A 141 -0.71 -30.27 -8.58
N SER A 142 -1.33 -29.29 -9.25
CA SER A 142 -1.47 -29.37 -10.75
C SER A 142 -1.54 -28.03 -11.53
N THR A 143 -1.02 -28.08 -12.76
CA THR A 143 -1.19 -27.32 -14.03
C THR A 143 -1.80 -25.90 -14.04
N THR A 144 -1.72 -25.15 -12.95
CA THR A 144 -2.23 -23.77 -12.84
C THR A 144 -1.07 -22.75 -12.98
N GLN A 145 0.00 -23.14 -13.69
CA GLN A 145 1.27 -22.41 -13.64
C GLN A 145 1.36 -21.20 -14.58
N LEU A 146 0.54 -21.14 -15.64
CA LEU A 146 0.58 -20.07 -16.64
C LEU A 146 -0.35 -18.88 -16.33
N LEU A 147 -1.52 -19.11 -15.72
CA LEU A 147 -2.42 -18.03 -15.27
C LEU A 147 -1.87 -17.22 -14.09
N GLN A 148 -0.93 -17.80 -13.35
CA GLN A 148 -0.41 -17.28 -12.08
C GLN A 148 0.67 -16.20 -12.24
N ARG A 149 1.36 -16.17 -13.39
CA ARG A 149 2.43 -15.20 -13.70
C ARG A 149 1.86 -13.81 -13.99
N ASP A 150 0.71 -13.75 -14.65
CA ASP A 150 0.03 -12.49 -14.97
C ASP A 150 -0.57 -11.84 -13.71
N GLU A 151 -1.07 -12.65 -12.76
CA GLU A 151 -1.62 -12.16 -11.49
C GLU A 151 -0.54 -11.53 -10.59
N GLN A 152 0.65 -12.15 -10.51
CA GLN A 152 1.80 -11.58 -9.82
C GLN A 152 2.27 -10.28 -10.47
N LEU A 153 2.27 -10.23 -11.81
CA LEU A 153 2.61 -9.02 -12.57
C LEU A 153 1.63 -7.87 -12.29
N PHE A 154 0.31 -8.16 -12.18
CA PHE A 154 -0.67 -7.14 -11.81
C PHE A 154 -0.52 -6.66 -10.35
N ILE A 155 -0.18 -7.54 -9.41
CA ILE A 155 0.10 -7.18 -8.01
C ILE A 155 1.35 -6.29 -7.93
N LEU A 156 2.41 -6.66 -8.66
CA LEU A 156 3.66 -5.90 -8.77
C LEU A 156 3.43 -4.52 -9.38
N ILE A 157 2.67 -4.43 -10.47
CA ILE A 157 2.34 -3.16 -11.12
C ILE A 157 1.41 -2.32 -10.24
N ALA A 158 0.46 -2.94 -9.53
CA ALA A 158 -0.42 -2.25 -8.59
C ALA A 158 0.34 -1.59 -7.45
N ALA A 159 1.25 -2.34 -6.84
CA ALA A 159 2.05 -1.87 -5.73
C ALA A 159 3.06 -0.81 -6.21
N LEU A 160 3.65 -0.98 -7.40
CA LEU A 160 4.50 0.03 -8.02
C LEU A 160 3.73 1.33 -8.31
N VAL A 161 2.51 1.26 -8.83
CA VAL A 161 1.67 2.43 -9.09
C VAL A 161 1.21 3.10 -7.79
N LEU A 162 0.87 2.32 -6.75
CA LEU A 162 0.59 2.84 -5.40
C LEU A 162 1.75 3.68 -4.87
N SER A 163 2.98 3.17 -5.01
CA SER A 163 4.19 3.84 -4.52
C SER A 163 4.53 5.14 -5.23
N VAL A 164 4.08 5.32 -6.47
CA VAL A 164 4.41 6.48 -7.31
C VAL A 164 3.25 7.46 -7.41
N ALA A 165 1.99 7.01 -7.43
CA ALA A 165 0.88 7.85 -7.87
C ALA A 165 0.23 8.70 -6.77
N VAL A 166 0.26 8.22 -5.51
CA VAL A 166 -0.33 8.94 -4.37
C VAL A 166 0.52 10.13 -3.94
N PRO A 167 1.85 10.03 -3.85
CA PRO A 167 2.68 11.16 -3.40
C PRO A 167 2.83 12.27 -4.47
N TRP A 168 2.83 11.91 -5.77
CA TRP A 168 3.00 12.88 -6.86
C TRP A 168 1.84 13.87 -7.03
N TYR A 169 0.62 13.51 -6.59
CA TYR A 169 -0.51 14.46 -6.58
C TYR A 169 -0.28 15.59 -5.56
N ILE A 170 0.32 15.28 -4.42
CA ILE A 170 0.67 16.27 -3.39
C ILE A 170 1.79 17.18 -3.92
N TYR A 171 2.82 16.61 -4.58
CA TYR A 171 3.93 17.39 -5.12
C TYR A 171 3.52 18.34 -6.25
N LEU A 172 2.77 17.88 -7.25
CA LEU A 172 2.35 18.73 -8.38
C LEU A 172 1.41 19.87 -7.96
N TYR A 173 0.65 19.69 -6.87
CA TYR A 173 -0.23 20.74 -6.37
C TYR A 173 0.52 21.79 -5.53
N ILE A 174 1.54 21.36 -4.77
CA ILE A 174 2.39 22.26 -3.96
C ILE A 174 3.40 23.02 -4.84
N SER A 175 3.92 22.41 -5.91
CA SER A 175 4.95 23.02 -6.77
C SER A 175 4.43 24.07 -7.77
N LEU A 176 3.11 24.21 -7.88
CA LEU A 176 2.44 25.14 -8.81
C LEU A 176 1.83 26.37 -8.08
N LYS A 177 2.23 26.60 -6.83
CA LYS A 177 2.00 27.85 -6.08
C LYS A 177 3.32 28.37 -5.54
#